data_AF-A0A968JVR8-F1
#
_entry.id   AF-A0A968JVR8-F1
#
_cell.length_a   1.000
_cell.length_b   1.000
_cell.length_c   1.000
_cell.angle_alpha   90.00
_cell.angle_beta   90.00
_cell.angle_gamma   90.00
#
_symmetry.space_group_name_H-M   'P 1'
#
loop_
_entity.id
_entity.type
_entity.pdbx_description
1 polymer ?
#
loop_
_entity_poly.entity_id
_entity_poly.type
_entity_poly.pdbx_seq_one_letter_code
_entity_poly.pdbx_strand_id
1 'polypeptide(L)' 'MLFKKANDGNDFFTLTPMTFKAPGSDSYFPVWENYYHDLGFEIPEGKPGINPGSISRSEKIEIVHVY' A
#
# COMPACT_ATOMS: atom_id res chain seq x y z
N MET A 1 -1.51 13.23 2.13
CA MET A 1 -0.84 12.07 1.52
C MET A 1 0.56 11.94 2.09
N LEU A 2 1.11 10.72 2.20
CA LEU A 2 2.48 10.48 2.68
C LEU A 2 3.47 11.38 1.90
N PHE A 3 4.39 12.03 2.61
CA PHE A 3 5.43 12.93 2.06
C PHE A 3 4.97 14.24 1.39
N LYS A 4 3.67 14.47 1.17
CA LYS A 4 3.16 15.68 0.48
C LYS A 4 3.66 17.00 1.06
N LYS A 5 3.64 17.13 2.39
CA LYS A 5 4.11 18.35 3.08
C LYS A 5 5.61 18.59 2.85
N ALA A 6 6.40 17.53 2.80
CA ALA A 6 7.84 17.62 2.57
C ALA A 6 8.19 17.82 1.08
N ASN A 7 7.22 17.61 0.18
CA ASN A 7 7.34 17.75 -1.26
C ASN A 7 6.57 18.98 -1.76
N ASP A 8 6.64 20.10 -1.03
CA ASP A 8 6.02 21.39 -1.38
C ASP A 8 4.53 21.33 -1.72
N GLY A 9 3.79 20.45 -1.02
CA GLY A 9 2.37 20.28 -1.26
C GLY A 9 2.03 19.43 -2.49
N ASN A 10 3.02 18.87 -3.18
CA ASN A 10 2.83 17.97 -4.32
C ASN A 10 2.84 16.51 -3.85
N ASP A 11 2.01 15.68 -4.47
CA ASP A 11 1.98 14.25 -4.13
C ASP A 11 3.27 13.57 -4.59
N PHE A 12 3.99 12.97 -3.64
CA PHE A 12 5.27 12.32 -3.94
C PHE A 12 5.07 10.91 -4.51
N PHE A 13 4.15 10.13 -3.97
CA PHE A 13 3.69 8.88 -4.60
C PHE A 13 2.32 9.10 -5.24
N THR A 14 1.91 8.21 -6.13
CA THR A 14 0.57 8.23 -6.72
C THR A 14 -0.32 7.25 -5.97
N LEU A 15 -1.59 7.62 -5.75
CA LEU A 15 -2.58 6.69 -5.19
C LEU A 15 -2.96 5.67 -6.26
N THR A 16 -2.94 4.40 -5.88
CA THR A 16 -3.39 3.28 -6.73
C THR A 16 -4.44 2.46 -6.00
N PRO A 17 -5.31 1.72 -6.70
CA PRO A 17 -6.18 0.73 -6.05
C PRO A 17 -5.34 -0.22 -5.20
N MET A 18 -5.64 -0.31 -3.90
CA MET A 18 -4.96 -1.24 -3.00
C MET A 18 -5.50 -2.65 -3.23
N THR A 19 -4.62 -3.64 -3.09
CA THR A 19 -5.03 -5.04 -2.97
C THR A 19 -4.45 -5.69 -1.72
N PHE A 20 -5.28 -6.49 -1.07
CA PHE A 20 -4.95 -7.32 0.09
C PHE A 20 -5.04 -8.82 -0.25
N LYS A 21 -5.30 -9.13 -1.52
CA LYS A 21 -5.41 -10.49 -2.05
C LYS A 21 -4.04 -11.14 -2.21
N ALA A 22 -4.03 -12.46 -2.09
CA ALA A 22 -2.85 -13.25 -2.43
C ALA A 22 -2.60 -13.20 -3.95
N PRO A 23 -1.34 -13.14 -4.40
CA PRO A 23 -1.01 -13.14 -5.82
C PRO A 23 -1.63 -14.35 -6.55
N GLY A 24 -2.34 -14.08 -7.66
CA GLY A 24 -2.99 -15.12 -8.45
C GLY A 24 -4.25 -15.73 -7.82
N SER A 25 -4.78 -15.13 -6.76
CA SER A 25 -6.01 -15.56 -6.08
C SER A 25 -6.98 -14.41 -5.87
N ASP A 26 -8.25 -14.75 -5.71
CA ASP A 26 -9.28 -13.82 -5.25
C ASP A 26 -9.43 -13.76 -3.72
N SER A 27 -8.68 -14.60 -3.00
CA SER A 27 -8.69 -14.65 -1.53
C SER A 27 -7.77 -13.60 -0.92
N TYR A 28 -8.20 -13.00 0.19
CA TYR A 28 -7.38 -12.13 1.03
C TYR A 28 -6.30 -12.94 1.78
N PHE A 29 -5.21 -12.28 2.18
CA PHE A 29 -4.31 -12.87 3.16
C PHE A 29 -5.02 -12.93 4.54
N PRO A 30 -4.97 -14.07 5.26
CA PRO A 30 -5.67 -14.22 6.54
C PRO A 30 -5.29 -13.18 7.60
N VAL A 31 -4.06 -12.66 7.56
CA VAL A 31 -3.60 -11.59 8.45
C VAL A 31 -4.44 -10.31 8.29
N TRP A 32 -4.84 -9.98 7.06
CA TRP A 32 -5.64 -8.80 6.79
C TRP A 32 -7.09 -8.99 7.17
N GLU A 33 -7.64 -10.20 6.97
CA GLU A 33 -8.99 -10.55 7.43
C GLU A 33 -9.11 -10.37 8.94
N ASN A 34 -8.18 -10.96 9.71
CA ASN A 34 -8.18 -10.83 11.17
C ASN A 34 -7.98 -9.37 11.61
N TYR A 35 -7.01 -8.67 11.03
CA TYR A 35 -6.72 -7.28 11.39
C TYR A 35 -7.90 -6.35 11.18
N TYR A 36 -8.56 -6.42 10.02
CA TYR A 36 -9.69 -5.54 9.71
C TYR A 36 -10.98 -5.96 10.44
N HIS A 37 -11.18 -7.26 10.68
CA HIS A 37 -12.22 -7.76 11.56
C HIS A 37 -12.12 -7.17 12.96
N ASP A 38 -10.92 -7.22 13.57
CA ASP A 38 -10.69 -6.72 14.93
C ASP A 38 -10.85 -5.19 15.04
N LEU A 39 -10.59 -4.48 13.94
CA LEU A 39 -10.86 -3.05 13.84
C LEU A 39 -12.36 -2.74 13.63
N GLY A 40 -13.18 -3.71 13.23
CA GLY A 40 -14.59 -3.51 12.87
C GLY A 40 -14.76 -2.77 11.53
N PHE A 41 -13.79 -2.86 10.62
CA PHE A 41 -13.83 -2.22 9.30
C PHE A 41 -13.76 -3.26 8.20
N GLU A 42 -14.35 -2.94 7.05
CA GLU A 42 -14.13 -3.74 5.83
C GLU A 42 -12.70 -3.55 5.32
N ILE A 43 -12.13 -4.63 4.78
CA ILE A 43 -10.87 -4.57 4.03
C ILE A 43 -11.06 -3.57 2.88
N PRO A 44 -10.20 -2.55 2.75
CA PRO A 44 -10.37 -1.50 1.74
C PRO A 44 -9.85 -1.94 0.36
N GLU A 45 -10.24 -3.15 -0.09
CA GLU A 45 -9.90 -3.68 -1.40
C GLU A 45 -10.39 -2.73 -2.51
N GLY A 46 -9.51 -2.44 -3.47
CA GLY A 46 -9.80 -1.56 -4.61
C GLY A 46 -9.86 -0.07 -4.26
N LYS A 47 -9.86 0.33 -2.99
CA LYS A 47 -9.86 1.75 -2.61
C LYS A 47 -8.49 2.38 -2.92
N PRO A 48 -8.43 3.69 -3.27
CA PRO A 48 -7.18 4.38 -3.51
C PRO A 48 -6.29 4.41 -2.25
N GLY A 49 -5.03 4.02 -2.39
CA GLY A 49 -4.05 4.07 -1.32
C GLY A 49 -2.63 3.88 -1.83
N ILE A 50 -1.70 3.63 -0.91
CA ILE A 50 -0.29 3.42 -1.24
C ILE A 50 0.18 2.14 -0.53
N ASN A 51 0.49 1.11 -1.31
CA ASN A 51 0.95 -0.18 -0.78
C ASN A 51 2.49 -0.21 -0.67
N PRO A 52 3.08 -0.67 0.45
CA PRO A 52 4.54 -0.77 0.59
C PRO A 52 5.22 -1.52 -0.56
N GLY A 53 4.61 -2.60 -1.06
CA GLY A 53 5.14 -3.35 -2.19
C GLY A 53 5.10 -2.57 -3.52
N SER A 54 4.19 -1.60 -3.69
CA SER A 54 4.21 -0.70 -4.86
C SER A 54 5.26 0.40 -4.67
N ILE A 55 5.37 0.95 -3.46
CA ILE A 55 6.38 1.94 -3.10
C ILE A 55 7.78 1.40 -3.37
N SER A 56 8.08 0.18 -2.92
CA SER A 56 9.42 -0.43 -3.02
C SER A 56 9.91 -0.65 -4.46
N ARG A 57 9.03 -0.56 -5.46
CA ARG A 57 9.34 -0.71 -6.89
C ARG A 57 9.30 0.62 -7.65
N SER A 58 9.04 1.73 -6.96
CA SER A 58 8.97 3.05 -7.59
C SER A 58 10.35 3.52 -8.01
N GLU A 59 10.44 4.14 -9.19
CA GLU A 59 11.65 4.84 -9.67
C GLU A 59 12.07 6.01 -8.76
N LYS A 60 11.20 6.41 -7.82
CA LYS A 60 11.49 7.41 -6.79
C LYS A 60 12.30 6.86 -5.62
N ILE A 61 12.61 5.56 -5.61
CA ILE A 61 13.38 4.88 -4.57
C ILE A 61 14.62 4.24 -5.18
N GLU A 62 15.76 4.49 -4.55
CA GLU A 62 17.04 3.84 -4.85
C GLU A 62 17.45 2.93 -3.68
N ILE A 63 17.84 1.70 -3.99
CA ILE A 63 18.39 0.76 -3.00
C ILE A 63 19.88 1.03 -2.87
N VAL A 64 20.28 1.66 -1.77
CA VAL A 64 21.68 2.05 -1.51
C VAL A 64 22.51 0.95 -0.84
N HIS A 65 21.87 -0.11 -0.32
CA HIS A 65 22.57 -1.23 0.31
C HIS A 65 21.70 -2.50 0.33
N VAL A 66 22.33 -3.67 0.14
CA VAL A 66 21.72 -5.00 0.31
C VAL A 66 22.71 -5.85 1.12
N TYR A 67 22.26 -6.34 2.28
CA TYR A 67 23.03 -7.19 3.18
C TYR A 67 22.82 -8.68 2.86
#